data_AF-A0A969K7W5-F1
#
_entry.id   AF-A0A969K7W5-F1
#
_cell.length_a   1.000
_cell.length_b   1.000
_cell.length_c   1.000
_cell.angle_alpha   90.00
_cell.angle_beta   90.00
_cell.angle_gamma   90.00
#
_symmetry.space_group_name_H-M   'P 1'
#
loop_
_entity.id
_entity.type
_entity.pdbx_description
1 polymer ?
#
loop_
_entity_poly.entity_id
_entity_poly.type
_entity_poly.pdbx_seq_one_letter_code
_entity_poly.pdbx_strand_id
1 'polypeptide(L)'
;MTIPTSQPLSTPDPERCLAATAFLDHDARPVRDAALAWSRGARTDAERGRALFLGVRDSIRYDPYRIALDAGHYRASLIVAQDRGFCVAKAIALAAVSRAVGIPAALGFADVRNHLATDKLLATMRTDVFAFHGYAALYLHGRWVKASPTFNKELCAVFGVPPLGFDGIHDALLHCFDGDGRRHMEYIADHGLHEDLPFEAMVDGWRLAYPHLFESKGGSARGADAMKVVVLANGALGSTVAARGACDGAQRIIAADGGAHHAARLDLALDLLIGDLDSVTDEEARAFASRGVPIERHPVHKDETDLELALRRAVDMGAREIVVLGALGARWDQTLANLLLPADHVFEGISVRYVDGLQSVDFVHAGTALELDARPCETVSLIPLTEEVTGITTTGLAWELSNATLRLGTPRGVSNRVVSVPSTVRVGAGVLAVVILREASASSR
;
A
#
# COMPACT_ATOMS: atom_id res chain seq x y z
N MET A 1 -13.99 29.31 18.88
CA MET A 1 -13.58 29.40 17.47
C MET A 1 -14.64 28.66 16.67
N THR A 2 -15.52 29.41 16.02
CA THR A 2 -16.71 28.92 15.30
C THR A 2 -16.30 28.17 14.05
N ILE A 3 -16.74 26.91 13.93
CA ILE A 3 -16.59 26.09 12.73
C ILE A 3 -17.40 26.75 11.60
N PRO A 4 -16.84 27.01 10.42
CA PRO A 4 -17.57 27.65 9.34
C PRO A 4 -18.65 26.70 8.82
N THR A 5 -19.89 27.19 8.80
CA THR A 5 -21.04 26.58 8.13
C THR A 5 -20.73 26.32 6.66
N SER A 6 -20.89 25.06 6.24
CA SER A 6 -20.68 24.53 4.89
C SER A 6 -21.39 25.36 3.82
N GLN A 7 -20.64 25.76 2.79
CA GLN A 7 -21.21 26.24 1.53
C GLN A 7 -22.15 25.17 0.93
N PRO A 8 -23.24 25.56 0.23
CA PRO A 8 -24.08 24.59 -0.46
C PRO A 8 -23.25 23.85 -1.52
N LEU A 9 -23.20 22.52 -1.41
CA LEU A 9 -22.47 21.63 -2.31
C LEU A 9 -22.99 21.83 -3.75
N SER A 10 -22.14 22.29 -4.66
CA SER A 10 -22.51 22.49 -6.06
C SER A 10 -22.80 21.15 -6.73
N THR A 11 -23.97 21.00 -7.36
CA THR A 11 -24.25 19.85 -8.23
C THR A 11 -23.27 19.82 -9.40
N PRO A 12 -22.60 18.69 -9.68
CA PRO A 12 -21.69 18.57 -10.81
C PRO A 12 -22.40 18.80 -12.14
N ASP A 13 -21.67 19.40 -13.09
CA ASP A 13 -22.12 19.54 -14.46
C ASP A 13 -22.10 18.15 -15.14
N PRO A 14 -23.23 17.65 -15.67
CA PRO A 14 -23.27 16.39 -16.40
C PRO A 14 -22.27 16.33 -17.57
N GLU A 15 -22.05 17.42 -18.30
CA GLU A 15 -21.11 17.42 -19.43
C GLU A 15 -19.68 17.16 -18.98
N ARG A 16 -19.26 17.77 -17.86
CA ARG A 16 -17.94 17.53 -17.25
C ARG A 16 -17.83 16.11 -16.70
N CYS A 17 -18.94 15.54 -16.24
CA CYS A 17 -19.03 14.17 -15.75
C CYS A 17 -19.05 13.11 -16.87
N LEU A 18 -18.75 13.48 -18.12
CA LEU A 18 -18.40 12.56 -19.20
C LEU A 18 -16.89 12.46 -19.43
N ALA A 19 -16.11 13.47 -19.01
CA ALA A 19 -14.67 13.51 -19.26
C ALA A 19 -13.91 12.47 -18.42
N ALA A 20 -12.77 11.99 -18.96
CA ALA A 20 -11.84 11.16 -18.20
C ALA A 20 -11.10 12.03 -17.18
N THR A 21 -10.82 11.45 -16.04
CA THR A 21 -10.11 12.11 -14.93
C THR A 21 -8.96 11.23 -14.45
N ALA A 22 -8.25 11.64 -13.39
CA ALA A 22 -7.11 10.88 -12.86
C ALA A 22 -7.56 9.50 -12.33
N PHE A 23 -8.73 9.43 -11.69
CA PHE A 23 -9.26 8.19 -11.11
C PHE A 23 -10.34 7.52 -11.97
N LEU A 24 -11.06 8.28 -12.80
CA LEU A 24 -12.10 7.77 -13.72
C LEU A 24 -11.55 7.67 -15.15
N ASP A 25 -10.52 6.86 -15.33
CA ASP A 25 -9.82 6.62 -16.59
C ASP A 25 -10.57 5.66 -17.52
N HIS A 26 -11.83 6.01 -17.82
CA HIS A 26 -12.79 5.15 -18.52
C HIS A 26 -12.46 4.85 -19.99
N ASP A 27 -11.52 5.59 -20.59
CA ASP A 27 -10.97 5.29 -21.91
C ASP A 27 -10.05 4.06 -21.92
N ALA A 28 -9.58 3.62 -20.75
CA ALA A 28 -8.74 2.45 -20.62
C ALA A 28 -9.47 1.17 -21.04
N ARG A 29 -8.75 0.26 -21.71
CA ARG A 29 -9.29 -1.01 -22.24
C ARG A 29 -10.10 -1.82 -21.20
N PRO A 30 -9.61 -2.06 -19.96
CA PRO A 30 -10.37 -2.85 -18.98
C PRO A 30 -11.75 -2.26 -18.68
N VAL A 31 -11.85 -0.94 -18.58
CA VAL A 31 -13.12 -0.26 -18.29
C VAL A 31 -14.06 -0.33 -19.49
N ARG A 32 -13.56 -0.04 -20.70
CA ARG A 32 -14.35 -0.11 -21.94
C ARG A 32 -14.89 -1.51 -22.21
N ASP A 33 -14.04 -2.53 -22.07
CA ASP A 33 -14.40 -3.91 -22.32
C ASP A 33 -15.47 -4.40 -21.32
N ALA A 34 -15.30 -4.09 -20.04
CA ALA A 34 -16.29 -4.40 -19.01
C ALA A 34 -17.61 -3.67 -19.25
N ALA A 35 -17.56 -2.38 -19.58
CA ALA A 35 -18.74 -1.57 -19.85
C ALA A 35 -19.55 -2.11 -21.03
N LEU A 36 -18.88 -2.48 -22.13
CA LEU A 36 -19.52 -3.09 -23.30
C LEU A 36 -20.04 -4.49 -23.02
N ALA A 37 -19.33 -5.29 -22.22
CA ALA A 37 -19.74 -6.65 -21.86
C ALA A 37 -20.99 -6.63 -20.98
N TRP A 38 -21.00 -5.82 -19.92
CA TRP A 38 -22.10 -5.78 -18.95
C TRP A 38 -23.34 -5.07 -19.50
N SER A 39 -23.19 -4.05 -20.33
CA SER A 39 -24.32 -3.34 -20.95
C SER A 39 -24.86 -4.01 -22.23
N ARG A 40 -24.34 -5.18 -22.60
CA ARG A 40 -24.73 -5.88 -23.84
C ARG A 40 -26.25 -6.15 -23.85
N GLY A 41 -26.92 -5.66 -24.90
CA GLY A 41 -28.35 -5.85 -25.12
C GLY A 41 -29.25 -4.79 -24.48
N ALA A 42 -28.71 -3.87 -23.68
CA ALA A 42 -29.44 -2.70 -23.19
C ALA A 42 -29.68 -1.69 -24.32
N ARG A 43 -30.90 -1.16 -24.41
CA ARG A 43 -31.36 -0.27 -25.48
C ARG A 43 -31.52 1.17 -25.01
N THR A 44 -31.79 1.37 -23.72
CA THR A 44 -31.92 2.70 -23.10
C THR A 44 -30.81 2.96 -22.09
N ASP A 45 -30.55 4.23 -21.76
CA ASP A 45 -29.54 4.60 -20.76
C ASP A 45 -29.91 4.06 -19.36
N ALA A 46 -31.19 3.98 -19.03
CA ALA A 46 -31.66 3.35 -17.79
C ALA A 46 -31.35 1.85 -17.75
N GLU A 47 -31.59 1.13 -18.85
CA GLU A 47 -31.23 -0.29 -18.96
C GLU A 47 -29.71 -0.49 -18.89
N ARG A 48 -28.93 0.40 -19.51
CA ARG A 48 -27.46 0.38 -19.43
C ARG A 48 -27.01 0.61 -17.99
N GLY A 49 -27.51 1.66 -17.33
CA GLY A 49 -27.21 1.97 -15.94
C GLY A 49 -27.53 0.80 -15.00
N ARG A 50 -28.70 0.16 -15.17
CA ARG A 50 -29.08 -1.06 -14.45
C ARG A 50 -28.11 -2.21 -14.70
N ALA A 51 -27.76 -2.48 -15.95
CA ALA A 51 -26.89 -3.59 -16.30
C ALA A 51 -25.45 -3.39 -15.78
N LEU A 52 -24.93 -2.16 -15.89
CA LEU A 52 -23.62 -1.77 -15.34
C LEU A 52 -23.59 -1.86 -13.81
N PHE A 53 -24.65 -1.39 -13.15
CA PHE A 53 -24.80 -1.53 -11.70
C PHE A 53 -24.72 -3.01 -11.27
N LEU A 54 -25.48 -3.90 -11.92
CA LEU A 54 -25.45 -5.33 -11.60
C LEU A 54 -24.08 -5.95 -11.93
N GLY A 55 -23.47 -5.54 -13.05
CA GLY A 55 -22.14 -5.96 -13.46
C GLY A 55 -21.08 -5.65 -12.41
N VAL A 56 -21.00 -4.39 -11.94
CA VAL A 56 -20.08 -3.97 -10.88
C VAL A 56 -20.43 -4.64 -9.55
N ARG A 57 -21.72 -4.68 -9.19
CA ARG A 57 -22.17 -5.25 -7.91
C ARG A 57 -21.73 -6.69 -7.76
N ASP A 58 -21.92 -7.52 -8.80
CA ASP A 58 -21.73 -8.96 -8.70
C ASP A 58 -20.39 -9.47 -9.27
N SER A 59 -19.72 -8.72 -10.16
CA SER A 59 -18.42 -9.13 -10.71
C SER A 59 -17.23 -8.72 -9.84
N ILE A 60 -17.37 -7.64 -9.06
CA ILE A 60 -16.38 -7.20 -8.08
C ILE A 60 -16.88 -7.62 -6.71
N ARG A 61 -16.18 -8.50 -6.00
CA ARG A 61 -16.60 -8.93 -4.65
C ARG A 61 -16.32 -7.83 -3.64
N TYR A 62 -17.21 -7.66 -2.67
CA TYR A 62 -17.02 -6.69 -1.60
C TYR A 62 -15.94 -7.16 -0.63
N ASP A 63 -14.93 -6.32 -0.40
CA ASP A 63 -13.87 -6.58 0.57
C ASP A 63 -13.54 -5.30 1.37
N PRO A 64 -14.04 -5.16 2.61
CA PRO A 64 -13.87 -3.93 3.40
C PRO A 64 -12.44 -3.73 3.93
N TYR A 65 -11.54 -4.71 3.79
CA TYR A 65 -10.18 -4.65 4.33
C TYR A 65 -9.16 -4.09 3.33
N ARG A 66 -9.56 -3.81 2.08
CA ARG A 66 -8.66 -3.40 0.99
C ARG A 66 -8.60 -1.88 0.83
N ILE A 67 -8.32 -1.18 1.93
CA ILE A 67 -8.14 0.27 1.95
C ILE A 67 -6.66 0.58 1.71
N ALA A 68 -6.36 1.41 0.73
CA ALA A 68 -5.00 1.86 0.41
C ALA A 68 -4.86 3.36 0.62
N LEU A 69 -3.66 3.81 1.02
CA LEU A 69 -3.31 5.24 1.13
C LEU A 69 -2.57 5.77 -0.10
N ASP A 70 -2.42 4.93 -1.13
CA ASP A 70 -1.84 5.32 -2.41
C ASP A 70 -2.97 5.62 -3.41
N ALA A 71 -2.93 6.83 -3.99
CA ALA A 71 -3.87 7.29 -5.01
C ALA A 71 -3.91 6.34 -6.22
N GLY A 72 -2.79 5.73 -6.59
CA GLY A 72 -2.72 4.82 -7.74
C GLY A 72 -3.67 3.61 -7.65
N HIS A 73 -4.00 3.19 -6.42
CA HIS A 73 -4.90 2.06 -6.17
C HIS A 73 -6.37 2.35 -6.51
N TYR A 74 -6.71 3.63 -6.69
CA TYR A 74 -8.08 4.07 -6.93
C TYR A 74 -8.40 4.36 -8.40
N ARG A 75 -7.51 3.99 -9.32
CA ARG A 75 -7.79 4.11 -10.76
C ARG A 75 -8.83 3.10 -11.21
N ALA A 76 -9.85 3.54 -11.92
CA ALA A 76 -10.96 2.71 -12.38
C ALA A 76 -10.48 1.51 -13.22
N SER A 77 -9.49 1.71 -14.10
CA SER A 77 -8.90 0.65 -14.91
C SER A 77 -8.27 -0.46 -14.08
N LEU A 78 -7.61 -0.11 -12.97
CA LEU A 78 -7.03 -1.06 -12.04
C LEU A 78 -8.13 -1.78 -11.25
N ILE A 79 -9.14 -1.05 -10.77
CA ILE A 79 -10.24 -1.62 -9.98
C ILE A 79 -11.05 -2.62 -10.83
N VAL A 80 -11.43 -2.25 -12.05
CA VAL A 80 -12.23 -3.10 -12.95
C VAL A 80 -11.45 -4.34 -13.40
N ALA A 81 -10.12 -4.25 -13.50
CA ALA A 81 -9.26 -5.40 -13.79
C ALA A 81 -9.12 -6.38 -12.60
N GLN A 82 -9.53 -5.98 -11.39
CA GLN A 82 -9.50 -6.79 -10.19
C GLN A 82 -10.88 -7.39 -9.87
N ASP A 83 -10.91 -8.51 -9.17
CA ASP A 83 -12.15 -9.22 -8.80
C ASP A 83 -12.70 -8.81 -7.42
N ARG A 84 -12.09 -7.83 -6.73
CA ARG A 84 -12.45 -7.40 -5.37
C ARG A 84 -12.22 -5.92 -5.12
N GLY A 85 -13.11 -5.30 -4.33
CA GLY A 85 -12.97 -3.92 -3.88
C GLY A 85 -13.97 -3.51 -2.79
N PHE A 86 -13.66 -2.46 -2.04
CA PHE A 86 -14.56 -1.89 -1.04
C PHE A 86 -15.53 -0.85 -1.66
N CYS A 87 -16.35 -0.18 -0.84
CA CYS A 87 -17.45 0.69 -1.32
C CYS A 87 -16.98 1.80 -2.27
N VAL A 88 -15.87 2.50 -1.96
CA VAL A 88 -15.33 3.56 -2.81
C VAL A 88 -14.85 3.01 -4.14
N ALA A 89 -14.09 1.91 -4.14
CA ALA A 89 -13.61 1.28 -5.36
C ALA A 89 -14.77 0.87 -6.28
N LYS A 90 -15.84 0.31 -5.71
CA LYS A 90 -17.04 -0.06 -6.48
C LYS A 90 -17.81 1.15 -7.02
N ALA A 91 -17.86 2.26 -6.28
CA ALA A 91 -18.43 3.51 -6.78
C ALA A 91 -17.62 4.08 -7.96
N ILE A 92 -16.29 4.05 -7.86
CA ILE A 92 -15.36 4.43 -8.93
C ILE A 92 -15.58 3.56 -10.17
N ALA A 93 -15.64 2.24 -10.00
CA ALA A 93 -15.88 1.31 -11.09
C ALA A 93 -17.21 1.61 -11.80
N LEU A 94 -18.31 1.80 -11.05
CA LEU A 94 -19.62 2.11 -11.61
C LEU A 94 -19.65 3.44 -12.35
N ALA A 95 -19.06 4.50 -11.77
CA ALA A 95 -18.98 5.78 -12.44
C ALA A 95 -18.18 5.68 -13.75
N ALA A 96 -17.03 5.02 -13.73
CA ALA A 96 -16.18 4.88 -14.91
C ALA A 96 -16.83 4.06 -16.03
N VAL A 97 -17.41 2.90 -15.74
CA VAL A 97 -18.09 2.10 -16.77
C VAL A 97 -19.34 2.78 -17.32
N SER A 98 -19.97 3.66 -16.53
CA SER A 98 -21.11 4.47 -16.99
C SER A 98 -20.66 5.58 -17.95
N ARG A 99 -19.57 6.29 -17.62
CA ARG A 99 -18.97 7.28 -18.53
C ARG A 99 -18.52 6.64 -19.84
N ALA A 100 -17.95 5.42 -19.79
CA ALA A 100 -17.52 4.67 -20.97
C ALA A 100 -18.65 4.37 -21.98
N VAL A 101 -19.92 4.36 -21.56
CA VAL A 101 -21.09 4.17 -22.44
C VAL A 101 -21.87 5.48 -22.69
N GLY A 102 -21.30 6.63 -22.32
CA GLY A 102 -21.88 7.94 -22.53
C GLY A 102 -22.93 8.37 -21.50
N ILE A 103 -22.98 7.72 -20.33
CA ILE A 103 -23.84 8.15 -19.23
C ILE A 103 -23.01 9.02 -18.29
N PRO A 104 -23.36 10.32 -18.11
CA PRO A 104 -22.68 11.15 -17.14
C PRO A 104 -22.77 10.55 -15.73
N ALA A 105 -21.64 10.45 -15.04
CA ALA A 105 -21.60 9.84 -13.73
C ALA A 105 -20.69 10.62 -12.78
N ALA A 106 -21.14 10.86 -11.55
CA ALA A 106 -20.37 11.52 -10.49
C ALA A 106 -20.15 10.56 -9.31
N LEU A 107 -19.16 10.84 -8.48
CA LEU A 107 -18.89 10.11 -7.24
C LEU A 107 -19.56 10.83 -6.07
N GLY A 108 -20.33 10.11 -5.28
CA GLY A 108 -20.93 10.61 -4.06
C GLY A 108 -20.32 9.97 -2.83
N PHE A 109 -20.17 10.75 -1.76
CA PHE A 109 -19.62 10.27 -0.49
C PHE A 109 -20.53 10.66 0.67
N ALA A 110 -20.67 9.78 1.64
CA ALA A 110 -21.41 10.06 2.86
C ALA A 110 -20.88 9.22 4.02
N ASP A 111 -21.07 9.67 5.25
CA ASP A 111 -20.84 8.85 6.44
C ASP A 111 -22.09 8.02 6.72
N VAL A 112 -21.94 6.71 6.91
CA VAL A 112 -23.06 5.80 7.11
C VAL A 112 -22.90 4.99 8.39
N ARG A 113 -23.96 4.84 9.18
CA ARG A 113 -23.99 3.84 10.26
C ARG A 113 -24.35 2.49 9.67
N ASN A 114 -23.52 1.47 9.86
CA ASN A 114 -23.71 0.15 9.27
C ASN A 114 -23.95 -0.93 10.32
N HIS A 115 -25.19 -1.43 10.42
CA HIS A 115 -25.56 -2.52 11.33
C HIS A 115 -25.35 -3.93 10.73
N LEU A 116 -24.88 -4.06 9.48
CA LEU A 116 -24.46 -5.33 8.85
C LEU A 116 -22.97 -5.65 9.01
N ALA A 117 -22.20 -4.79 9.66
CA ALA A 117 -20.78 -5.06 9.87
C ALA A 117 -20.60 -6.26 10.81
N THR A 118 -19.78 -7.22 10.40
CA THR A 118 -19.39 -8.35 11.26
C THR A 118 -18.73 -7.84 12.54
N ASP A 119 -18.84 -8.57 13.66
CA ASP A 119 -18.16 -8.23 14.92
C ASP A 119 -16.66 -7.96 14.73
N LYS A 120 -16.01 -8.72 13.83
CA LYS A 120 -14.61 -8.51 13.45
C LYS A 120 -14.37 -7.12 12.85
N LEU A 121 -15.24 -6.69 11.93
CA LEU A 121 -15.14 -5.38 11.29
C LEU A 121 -15.43 -4.26 12.29
N LEU A 122 -16.46 -4.41 13.14
CA LEU A 122 -16.78 -3.45 14.20
C LEU A 122 -15.63 -3.31 15.21
N ALA A 123 -14.99 -4.42 15.59
CA ALA A 123 -13.83 -4.40 16.47
C ALA A 123 -12.63 -3.68 15.83
N THR A 124 -12.39 -3.89 14.53
CA THR A 124 -11.32 -3.20 13.79
C THR A 124 -11.60 -1.70 13.65
N MET A 125 -12.81 -1.32 13.24
CA MET A 125 -13.17 0.08 13.03
C MET A 125 -13.39 0.82 14.36
N ARG A 126 -13.65 0.10 15.46
CA ARG A 126 -13.98 0.64 16.80
C ARG A 126 -15.20 1.58 16.82
N THR A 127 -16.01 1.53 15.78
CA THR A 127 -17.22 2.33 15.59
C THR A 127 -18.16 1.60 14.64
N ASP A 128 -19.45 1.90 14.73
CA ASP A 128 -20.46 1.49 13.77
C ASP A 128 -20.70 2.55 12.67
N VAL A 129 -19.99 3.67 12.72
CA VAL A 129 -20.02 4.77 11.74
C VAL A 129 -18.87 4.61 10.73
N PHE A 130 -19.25 4.43 9.47
CA PHE A 130 -18.35 4.27 8.35
C PHE A 130 -18.22 5.58 7.56
N ALA A 131 -17.12 6.30 7.79
CA ALA A 131 -16.78 7.54 7.11
C ALA A 131 -16.45 7.35 5.62
N PHE A 132 -16.89 8.30 4.79
CA PHE A 132 -16.66 8.32 3.33
C PHE A 132 -17.11 7.03 2.60
N HIS A 133 -18.33 6.55 2.88
CA HIS A 133 -18.97 5.54 2.07
C HIS A 133 -19.25 6.07 0.65
N GLY A 134 -18.68 5.41 -0.35
CA GLY A 134 -18.84 5.77 -1.76
C GLY A 134 -20.11 5.21 -2.39
N TYR A 135 -20.78 6.04 -3.20
CA TYR A 135 -21.82 5.66 -4.15
C TYR A 135 -21.57 6.38 -5.49
N ALA A 136 -22.17 5.89 -6.57
CA ALA A 136 -22.16 6.62 -7.85
C ALA A 136 -23.50 7.34 -8.04
N ALA A 137 -23.49 8.50 -8.67
CA ALA A 137 -24.70 9.16 -9.16
C ALA A 137 -24.65 9.15 -10.68
N LEU A 138 -25.68 8.59 -11.32
CA LEU A 138 -25.80 8.52 -12.78
C LEU A 138 -26.81 9.57 -13.24
N TYR A 139 -26.48 10.34 -14.27
CA TYR A 139 -27.40 11.31 -14.83
C TYR A 139 -28.32 10.61 -15.84
N LEU A 140 -29.54 10.29 -15.40
CA LEU A 140 -30.53 9.54 -16.17
C LEU A 140 -31.84 10.32 -16.17
N HIS A 141 -32.52 10.37 -17.31
CA HIS A 141 -33.80 11.08 -17.45
C HIS A 141 -33.76 12.56 -17.00
N GLY A 142 -32.63 13.24 -17.21
CA GLY A 142 -32.47 14.65 -16.85
C GLY A 142 -32.29 14.91 -15.35
N ARG A 143 -31.93 13.89 -14.55
CA ARG A 143 -31.61 14.05 -13.13
C ARG A 143 -30.53 13.08 -12.67
N TRP A 144 -29.88 13.43 -11.57
CA TRP A 144 -28.98 12.52 -10.87
C TRP A 144 -29.77 11.43 -10.14
N VAL A 145 -29.42 10.18 -10.39
CA VAL A 145 -29.97 8.99 -9.72
C VAL A 145 -28.83 8.29 -8.98
N LYS A 146 -28.94 8.16 -7.67
CA LYS A 146 -27.89 7.61 -6.82
C LYS A 146 -27.93 6.08 -6.81
N ALA A 147 -26.78 5.43 -6.88
CA ALA A 147 -26.67 3.97 -6.93
C ALA A 147 -25.42 3.48 -6.16
N SER A 148 -25.62 2.62 -5.16
CA SER A 148 -24.54 2.00 -4.37
C SER A 148 -24.40 0.51 -4.70
N PRO A 149 -23.45 0.10 -5.56
CA PRO A 149 -23.25 -1.31 -5.94
C PRO A 149 -22.46 -2.11 -4.88
N THR A 150 -22.45 -1.66 -3.63
CA THR A 150 -21.49 -2.06 -2.60
C THR A 150 -21.52 -3.56 -2.29
N PHE A 151 -22.67 -4.11 -1.91
CA PHE A 151 -22.77 -5.51 -1.49
C PHE A 151 -23.15 -6.43 -2.67
N ASN A 152 -22.28 -7.39 -2.97
CA ASN A 152 -22.54 -8.41 -3.99
C ASN A 152 -23.58 -9.43 -3.49
N LYS A 153 -24.32 -10.05 -4.41
CA LYS A 153 -25.43 -10.96 -4.09
C LYS A 153 -25.06 -12.13 -3.17
N GLU A 154 -23.84 -12.66 -3.28
CA GLU A 154 -23.38 -13.77 -2.44
C GLU A 154 -23.23 -13.32 -0.98
N LEU A 155 -22.76 -12.09 -0.75
CA LEU A 155 -22.63 -11.54 0.60
C LEU A 155 -24.02 -11.28 1.20
N CYS A 156 -24.94 -10.73 0.41
CA CYS A 156 -26.32 -10.52 0.83
C CYS A 156 -26.99 -11.84 1.25
N ALA A 157 -26.76 -12.92 0.51
CA ALA A 157 -27.25 -14.25 0.85
C ALA A 157 -26.70 -14.78 2.19
N VAL A 158 -25.42 -14.55 2.49
CA VAL A 158 -24.80 -14.93 3.77
C VAL A 158 -25.45 -14.20 4.95
N PHE A 159 -25.84 -12.94 4.78
CA PHE A 159 -26.50 -12.15 5.82
C PHE A 159 -28.03 -12.25 5.80
N GLY A 160 -28.62 -13.08 4.92
CA GLY A 160 -30.07 -13.26 4.84
C GLY A 160 -30.83 -12.02 4.37
N VAL A 161 -30.19 -11.11 3.65
CA VAL A 161 -30.80 -9.87 3.13
C VAL A 161 -30.94 -9.93 1.60
N PRO A 162 -31.97 -9.33 1.00
CA PRO A 162 -32.07 -9.23 -0.45
C PRO A 162 -30.92 -8.36 -0.99
N PRO A 163 -30.39 -8.65 -2.18
CA PRO A 163 -29.41 -7.77 -2.82
C PRO A 163 -30.08 -6.51 -3.36
N LEU A 164 -29.42 -5.37 -3.20
CA LEU A 164 -29.93 -4.08 -3.65
C LEU A 164 -30.10 -4.07 -5.17
N GLY A 165 -31.31 -3.78 -5.63
CA GLY A 165 -31.62 -3.59 -7.05
C GLY A 165 -31.46 -2.13 -7.46
N PHE A 166 -31.18 -1.92 -8.74
CA PHE A 166 -31.20 -0.61 -9.38
C PHE A 166 -32.02 -0.73 -10.67
N ASP A 167 -33.02 0.13 -10.84
CA ASP A 167 -33.91 0.13 -12.00
C ASP A 167 -33.56 1.22 -13.03
N GLY A 168 -32.57 2.06 -12.74
CA GLY A 168 -32.19 3.19 -13.60
C GLY A 168 -33.11 4.41 -13.46
N ILE A 169 -34.11 4.35 -12.57
CA ILE A 169 -35.10 5.39 -12.34
C ILE A 169 -34.98 5.87 -10.90
N HIS A 170 -35.12 5.00 -9.91
CA HIS A 170 -35.10 5.36 -8.51
C HIS A 170 -33.70 5.26 -7.92
N ASP A 171 -33.44 6.07 -6.89
CA ASP A 171 -32.21 5.95 -6.11
C ASP A 171 -32.11 4.56 -5.50
N ALA A 172 -31.03 3.86 -5.79
CA ALA A 172 -30.63 2.61 -5.14
C ALA A 172 -29.56 2.91 -4.10
N LEU A 173 -30.01 3.48 -2.98
CA LEU A 173 -29.20 3.64 -1.78
C LEU A 173 -29.47 2.48 -0.81
N LEU A 174 -28.57 2.28 0.14
CA LEU A 174 -28.50 1.09 1.02
C LEU A 174 -29.84 0.72 1.67
N HIS A 175 -30.05 -0.58 1.95
CA HIS A 175 -31.26 -1.07 2.59
C HIS A 175 -31.43 -0.49 4.01
N CYS A 176 -32.61 0.08 4.26
CA CYS A 176 -32.98 0.64 5.56
C CYS A 176 -33.44 -0.42 6.58
N PHE A 177 -33.76 -1.65 6.14
CA PHE A 177 -34.26 -2.74 7.00
C PHE A 177 -33.65 -4.12 6.62
N ASP A 178 -33.43 -4.98 7.63
CA ASP A 178 -33.11 -6.41 7.43
C ASP A 178 -34.37 -7.25 7.12
N GLY A 179 -34.20 -8.56 6.91
CA GLY A 179 -35.31 -9.50 6.71
C GLY A 179 -36.27 -9.63 7.91
N ASP A 180 -35.87 -9.13 9.09
CA ASP A 180 -36.65 -9.10 10.34
C ASP A 180 -37.30 -7.73 10.61
N GLY A 181 -37.12 -6.74 9.73
CA GLY A 181 -37.69 -5.39 9.86
C GLY A 181 -36.96 -4.44 10.83
N ARG A 182 -35.73 -4.75 11.26
CA ARG A 182 -34.92 -3.85 12.11
C ARG A 182 -34.18 -2.80 11.28
N ARG A 183 -34.04 -1.58 11.82
CA ARG A 183 -33.26 -0.49 11.18
C ARG A 183 -31.82 -0.94 10.90
N HIS A 184 -31.39 -0.80 9.66
CA HIS A 184 -30.26 -1.56 9.12
C HIS A 184 -29.05 -0.69 8.74
N MET A 185 -29.28 0.51 8.18
CA MET A 185 -28.24 1.53 7.92
C MET A 185 -28.82 2.95 7.90
N GLU A 186 -28.01 3.95 8.27
CA GLU A 186 -28.40 5.37 8.35
C GLU A 186 -27.32 6.28 7.74
N TYR A 187 -27.69 7.21 6.87
CA TYR A 187 -26.79 8.25 6.36
C TYR A 187 -26.69 9.38 7.40
N ILE A 188 -25.49 9.62 7.91
CA ILE A 188 -25.21 10.55 9.01
C ILE A 188 -24.76 11.92 8.50
N ALA A 189 -23.88 11.95 7.51
CA ALA A 189 -23.35 13.18 6.92
C ALA A 189 -23.17 12.99 5.41
N ASP A 190 -23.57 13.98 4.61
CA ASP A 190 -23.37 13.97 3.15
C ASP A 190 -22.14 14.83 2.80
N HIS A 191 -21.19 14.26 2.07
CA HIS A 191 -19.99 14.95 1.58
C HIS A 191 -20.14 15.40 0.12
N GLY A 192 -21.33 15.23 -0.46
CA GLY A 192 -21.71 15.72 -1.78
C GLY A 192 -21.24 14.86 -2.94
N LEU A 193 -21.46 15.42 -4.14
CA LEU A 193 -21.08 14.81 -5.41
C LEU A 193 -19.83 15.48 -5.96
N HIS A 194 -18.95 14.67 -6.54
CA HIS A 194 -17.64 15.06 -7.04
C HIS A 194 -17.44 14.55 -8.47
N GLU A 195 -16.81 15.36 -9.31
CA GLU A 195 -16.48 15.00 -10.71
C GLU A 195 -15.34 13.98 -10.80
N ASP A 196 -14.49 13.91 -9.77
CA ASP A 196 -13.41 12.94 -9.62
C ASP A 196 -13.30 12.54 -8.13
N LEU A 197 -12.46 11.57 -7.80
CA LEU A 197 -12.23 11.18 -6.40
C LEU A 197 -11.55 12.33 -5.62
N PRO A 198 -12.17 12.89 -4.56
CA PRO A 198 -11.54 13.88 -3.69
C PRO A 198 -10.57 13.18 -2.73
N PHE A 199 -9.49 12.63 -3.28
CA PHE A 199 -8.61 11.67 -2.60
C PHE A 199 -8.04 12.21 -1.28
N GLU A 200 -7.49 13.43 -1.29
CA GLU A 200 -6.91 14.05 -0.09
C GLU A 200 -7.97 14.26 1.00
N ALA A 201 -9.13 14.83 0.66
CA ALA A 201 -10.22 15.06 1.60
C ALA A 201 -10.79 13.76 2.19
N MET A 202 -10.87 12.70 1.38
CA MET A 202 -11.29 11.37 1.82
C MET A 202 -10.28 10.77 2.81
N VAL A 203 -8.98 10.84 2.49
CA VAL A 203 -7.91 10.33 3.37
C VAL A 203 -7.89 11.10 4.69
N ASP A 204 -8.03 12.42 4.67
CA ASP A 204 -8.08 13.24 5.88
C ASP A 204 -9.33 12.94 6.71
N GLY A 205 -10.48 12.72 6.06
CA GLY A 205 -11.71 12.26 6.70
C GLY A 205 -11.53 10.92 7.41
N TRP A 206 -10.85 9.96 6.77
CA TRP A 206 -10.53 8.68 7.39
C TRP A 206 -9.55 8.81 8.55
N ARG A 207 -8.49 9.63 8.42
CA ARG A 207 -7.55 9.90 9.53
C ARG A 207 -8.25 10.47 10.76
N LEU A 208 -9.25 11.33 10.54
CA LEU A 208 -10.04 11.91 11.61
C LEU A 208 -11.02 10.90 12.23
N ALA A 209 -11.69 10.09 11.40
CA ALA A 209 -12.71 9.13 11.84
C ALA A 209 -12.11 7.88 12.51
N TYR A 210 -10.95 7.43 12.03
CA TYR A 210 -10.29 6.21 12.50
C TYR A 210 -8.82 6.48 12.82
N PRO A 211 -8.52 7.40 13.75
CA PRO A 211 -7.14 7.72 14.08
C PRO A 211 -6.37 6.44 14.42
N HIS A 212 -6.93 5.45 15.09
CA HIS A 212 -6.25 4.18 15.41
C HIS A 212 -5.89 3.28 14.21
N LEU A 213 -6.44 3.51 13.01
CA LEU A 213 -6.08 2.80 11.77
C LEU A 213 -4.95 3.52 11.01
N PHE A 214 -4.69 4.80 11.33
CA PHE A 214 -3.70 5.65 10.66
C PHE A 214 -2.61 6.19 11.60
N GLU A 215 -2.87 6.23 12.89
CA GLU A 215 -1.92 6.12 13.98
C GLU A 215 -1.28 4.76 13.80
N SER A 216 0.00 4.74 13.45
CA SER A 216 0.77 3.53 13.23
C SER A 216 0.78 2.68 14.51
N LYS A 217 -0.18 1.73 14.59
CA LYS A 217 -0.17 0.63 15.54
C LYS A 217 -0.21 -0.71 14.79
N GLY A 218 0.99 -1.23 14.54
CA GLY A 218 1.31 -2.63 14.77
C GLY A 218 1.02 -3.62 13.65
N GLY A 219 1.93 -3.71 12.68
CA GLY A 219 2.21 -4.98 12.00
C GLY A 219 2.90 -5.95 12.98
N SER A 220 2.14 -6.93 13.47
CA SER A 220 2.56 -7.96 14.43
C SER A 220 3.00 -7.42 15.80
N ALA A 221 3.02 -8.28 16.82
CA ALA A 221 3.59 -7.94 18.12
C ALA A 221 5.10 -7.64 17.99
N ARG A 222 5.45 -6.38 17.70
CA ARG A 222 6.76 -5.77 17.97
C ARG A 222 6.48 -4.37 18.52
N GLY A 223 7.07 -4.07 19.68
CA GLY A 223 6.63 -3.03 20.60
C GLY A 223 6.48 -1.63 20.00
N ALA A 224 5.55 -0.87 20.57
CA ALA A 224 5.27 0.55 20.32
C ALA A 224 6.42 1.49 20.77
N ASP A 225 7.67 1.03 20.64
CA ASP A 225 8.91 1.71 21.01
C ASP A 225 10.05 1.35 20.01
N ALA A 226 9.68 0.81 18.85
CA ALA A 226 10.61 0.30 17.85
C ALA A 226 11.21 1.46 17.02
N MET A 227 12.40 1.92 17.39
CA MET A 227 13.14 2.93 16.63
C MET A 227 13.48 2.40 15.22
N LYS A 228 13.09 3.15 14.19
CA LYS A 228 13.52 2.99 12.80
C LYS A 228 14.72 3.89 12.52
N VAL A 229 15.80 3.27 12.07
CA VAL A 229 17.04 3.96 11.70
C VAL A 229 17.32 3.74 10.21
N VAL A 230 17.62 4.81 9.49
CA VAL A 230 18.11 4.72 8.10
C VAL A 230 19.62 4.85 8.12
N VAL A 231 20.30 3.94 7.43
CA VAL A 231 21.75 3.96 7.25
C VAL A 231 22.07 4.22 5.77
N LEU A 232 22.82 5.29 5.51
CA LEU A 232 23.28 5.68 4.18
C LEU A 232 24.71 5.18 3.97
N ALA A 233 24.93 4.31 2.99
CA ALA A 233 26.26 3.88 2.55
C ALA A 233 26.69 4.63 1.27
N ASN A 234 27.96 4.49 0.89
CA ASN A 234 28.58 5.28 -0.19
C ASN A 234 28.33 4.75 -1.63
N GLY A 235 27.55 3.69 -1.81
CA GLY A 235 27.20 3.17 -3.14
C GLY A 235 26.17 4.04 -3.87
N ALA A 236 26.00 3.83 -5.17
CA ALA A 236 25.02 4.56 -5.96
C ALA A 236 23.58 4.24 -5.51
N LEU A 237 22.69 5.24 -5.57
CA LEU A 237 21.26 5.03 -5.33
C LEU A 237 20.58 4.65 -6.66
N GLY A 238 20.03 3.43 -6.75
CA GLY A 238 19.30 2.99 -7.95
C GLY A 238 18.04 3.83 -8.28
N SER A 239 17.42 4.47 -7.28
CA SER A 239 16.35 5.46 -7.47
C SER A 239 16.28 6.39 -6.27
N THR A 240 16.38 7.70 -6.49
CA THR A 240 16.25 8.71 -5.43
C THR A 240 14.84 8.78 -4.85
N VAL A 241 13.80 8.53 -5.68
CA VAL A 241 12.40 8.49 -5.23
C VAL A 241 12.18 7.29 -4.30
N ALA A 242 12.65 6.10 -4.69
CA ALA A 242 12.51 4.91 -3.85
C ALA A 242 13.33 5.03 -2.56
N ALA A 243 14.54 5.58 -2.64
CA ALA A 243 15.39 5.85 -1.48
C ALA A 243 14.72 6.83 -0.52
N ARG A 244 14.17 7.95 -1.02
CA ARG A 244 13.46 8.93 -0.19
C ARG A 244 12.23 8.33 0.49
N GLY A 245 11.39 7.59 -0.25
CA GLY A 245 10.23 6.93 0.34
C GLY A 245 10.59 5.88 1.39
N ALA A 246 11.72 5.19 1.24
CA ALA A 246 12.21 4.26 2.25
C ALA A 246 12.61 4.94 3.58
N CYS A 247 12.93 6.24 3.54
CA CYS A 247 13.24 7.04 4.72
C CYS A 247 12.01 7.51 5.51
N ASP A 248 10.80 7.35 4.97
CA ASP A 248 9.58 7.82 5.64
C ASP A 248 9.42 7.18 7.03
N GLY A 249 9.14 8.01 8.03
CA GLY A 249 8.97 7.58 9.43
C GLY A 249 10.27 7.25 10.17
N ALA A 250 11.45 7.45 9.58
CA ALA A 250 12.72 7.24 10.28
C ALA A 250 12.91 8.25 11.42
N GLN A 251 13.29 7.76 12.61
CA GLN A 251 13.61 8.61 13.76
C GLN A 251 15.07 9.03 13.79
N ARG A 252 15.95 8.29 13.11
CA ARG A 252 17.38 8.59 12.99
C ARG A 252 17.91 8.29 11.58
N ILE A 253 18.78 9.16 11.10
CA ILE A 253 19.55 8.98 9.86
C ILE A 253 21.04 8.92 10.22
N ILE A 254 21.70 7.81 9.89
CA ILE A 254 23.13 7.59 10.07
C ILE A 254 23.78 7.49 8.69
N ALA A 255 24.96 8.07 8.52
CA ALA A 255 25.75 7.92 7.31
C ALA A 255 27.06 7.19 7.63
N ALA A 256 27.35 6.15 6.85
CA ALA A 256 28.63 5.48 6.83
C ALA A 256 29.53 6.18 5.81
N ASP A 257 30.57 6.84 6.30
CA ASP A 257 31.60 7.51 5.51
C ASP A 257 31.02 8.38 4.36
N GLY A 258 31.36 8.12 3.10
CA GLY A 258 30.85 8.89 1.95
C GLY A 258 29.33 8.82 1.74
N GLY A 259 28.61 7.95 2.45
CA GLY A 259 27.15 7.92 2.47
C GLY A 259 26.51 9.26 2.88
N ALA A 260 27.27 10.13 3.55
CA ALA A 260 26.85 11.49 3.90
C ALA A 260 26.46 12.33 2.66
N HIS A 261 27.05 12.04 1.49
CA HIS A 261 26.72 12.72 0.23
C HIS A 261 25.27 12.48 -0.21
N HIS A 262 24.67 11.34 0.18
CA HIS A 262 23.27 11.06 -0.11
C HIS A 262 22.30 11.82 0.78
N ALA A 263 22.70 12.19 1.99
CA ALA A 263 21.84 12.95 2.90
C ALA A 263 21.42 14.29 2.26
N ALA A 264 22.36 14.99 1.63
CA ALA A 264 22.07 16.24 0.91
C ALA A 264 21.19 16.00 -0.33
N ARG A 265 21.47 14.95 -1.12
CA ARG A 265 20.71 14.61 -2.33
C ARG A 265 19.26 14.20 -2.04
N LEU A 266 19.05 13.57 -0.90
CA LEU A 266 17.74 13.12 -0.44
C LEU A 266 17.07 14.15 0.48
N ASP A 267 17.66 15.32 0.71
CA ASP A 267 17.14 16.35 1.62
C ASP A 267 16.77 15.78 3.00
N LEU A 268 17.74 15.08 3.60
CA LEU A 268 17.66 14.45 4.92
C LEU A 268 18.57 15.17 5.92
N ALA A 269 18.07 15.35 7.14
CA ALA A 269 18.89 15.78 8.26
C ALA A 269 19.67 14.58 8.80
N LEU A 270 20.99 14.70 8.90
CA LEU A 270 21.86 13.65 9.38
C LEU A 270 21.99 13.70 10.91
N ASP A 271 21.76 12.59 11.60
CA ASP A 271 21.90 12.48 13.07
C ASP A 271 23.27 11.99 13.50
N LEU A 272 23.97 11.23 12.66
CA LEU A 272 25.31 10.72 12.95
C LEU A 272 26.08 10.44 11.67
N LEU A 273 27.35 10.83 11.64
CA LEU A 273 28.33 10.41 10.65
C LEU A 273 29.34 9.47 11.30
N ILE A 274 29.52 8.27 10.75
CA ILE A 274 30.44 7.25 11.27
C ILE A 274 31.37 6.76 10.18
N GLY A 275 32.66 6.63 10.49
CA GLY A 275 33.66 6.07 9.59
C GLY A 275 35.05 6.65 9.81
N ASP A 276 35.99 6.30 8.96
CA ASP A 276 37.34 6.91 8.95
C ASP A 276 37.41 8.26 8.21
N LEU A 277 36.35 8.59 7.45
CA LEU A 277 36.15 9.84 6.73
C LEU A 277 37.16 10.07 5.60
N ASP A 278 37.68 8.99 5.00
CA ASP A 278 38.59 9.10 3.86
C ASP A 278 37.86 9.50 2.55
N SER A 279 36.55 9.26 2.49
CA SER A 279 35.69 9.63 1.34
C SER A 279 34.97 10.96 1.54
N VAL A 280 35.16 11.61 2.69
CA VAL A 280 34.56 12.92 3.02
C VAL A 280 35.67 13.96 3.11
N THR A 281 35.55 15.04 2.36
CA THR A 281 36.55 16.11 2.41
C THR A 281 36.55 16.83 3.77
N ASP A 282 37.69 17.42 4.17
CA ASP A 282 37.77 18.22 5.40
C ASP A 282 36.77 19.39 5.43
N GLU A 283 36.39 19.93 4.27
CA GLU A 283 35.37 20.96 4.14
C GLU A 283 33.97 20.41 4.45
N GLU A 284 33.62 19.25 3.91
CA GLU A 284 32.34 18.58 4.18
C GLU A 284 32.23 18.15 5.65
N ALA A 285 33.29 17.58 6.22
CA ALA A 285 33.33 17.22 7.63
C ALA A 285 33.11 18.45 8.54
N ARG A 286 33.71 19.61 8.19
CA ARG A 286 33.47 20.89 8.89
C ARG A 286 32.05 21.41 8.68
N ALA A 287 31.46 21.22 7.50
CA ALA A 287 30.08 21.59 7.22
C ALA A 287 29.10 20.78 8.08
N PHE A 288 29.31 19.48 8.25
CA PHE A 288 28.50 18.65 9.16
C PHE A 288 28.69 19.05 10.62
N ALA A 289 29.95 19.26 11.05
CA ALA A 289 30.24 19.68 12.41
C ALA A 289 29.60 21.04 12.75
N SER A 290 29.62 22.02 11.83
CA SER A 290 28.99 23.33 12.04
C SER A 290 27.46 23.27 12.09
N ARG A 291 26.84 22.23 11.53
CA ARG A 291 25.42 21.92 11.65
C ARG A 291 25.08 21.13 12.92
N GLY A 292 26.07 20.82 13.76
CA GLY A 292 25.89 20.11 15.02
C GLY A 292 25.73 18.60 14.87
N VAL A 293 26.08 18.02 13.71
CA VAL A 293 26.02 16.56 13.50
C VAL A 293 27.20 15.91 14.24
N PRO A 294 26.94 14.99 15.19
CA PRO A 294 27.98 14.17 15.80
C PRO A 294 28.77 13.38 14.74
N ILE A 295 30.09 13.36 14.89
CA ILE A 295 30.99 12.61 14.01
C ILE A 295 31.77 11.60 14.86
N GLU A 296 31.59 10.32 14.55
CA GLU A 296 32.28 9.21 15.19
C GLU A 296 33.40 8.71 14.29
N ARG A 297 34.62 9.17 14.57
CA ARG A 297 35.80 8.83 13.80
C ARG A 297 36.38 7.50 14.25
N HIS A 298 36.62 6.62 13.29
CA HIS A 298 37.30 5.34 13.49
C HIS A 298 38.64 5.31 12.76
N PRO A 299 39.61 4.47 13.16
CA PRO A 299 40.86 4.29 12.43
C PRO A 299 40.61 3.75 11.02
N VAL A 300 41.49 4.11 10.07
CA VAL A 300 41.50 3.55 8.70
C VAL A 300 41.82 2.05 8.73
N HIS A 301 42.74 1.65 9.62
CA HIS A 301 43.07 0.24 9.83
C HIS A 301 42.25 -0.31 10.99
N LYS A 302 41.17 -1.01 10.63
CA LYS A 302 40.24 -1.70 11.54
C LYS A 302 39.74 -2.98 10.86
N ASP A 303 39.17 -3.89 11.65
CA ASP A 303 38.69 -5.18 11.13
C ASP A 303 37.26 -5.05 10.56
N GLU A 304 36.49 -4.06 11.01
CA GLU A 304 35.11 -3.80 10.62
C GLU A 304 35.00 -2.77 9.47
N THR A 305 34.02 -2.97 8.58
CA THR A 305 33.67 -1.97 7.56
C THR A 305 32.89 -0.80 8.17
N ASP A 306 32.89 0.38 7.54
CA ASP A 306 32.13 1.52 8.04
C ASP A 306 30.61 1.27 8.05
N LEU A 307 30.10 0.48 7.10
CA LEU A 307 28.70 0.08 7.11
C LEU A 307 28.40 -0.84 8.31
N GLU A 308 29.28 -1.80 8.62
CA GLU A 308 29.12 -2.65 9.79
C GLU A 308 29.06 -1.81 11.08
N LEU A 309 29.96 -0.86 11.24
CA LEU A 309 29.96 0.06 12.38
C LEU A 309 28.66 0.86 12.47
N ALA A 310 28.17 1.37 11.33
CA ALA A 310 26.90 2.12 11.29
C ALA A 310 25.69 1.26 11.67
N LEU A 311 25.65 0.00 11.20
CA LEU A 311 24.57 -0.93 11.55
C LEU A 311 24.62 -1.31 13.03
N ARG A 312 25.80 -1.65 13.57
CA ARG A 312 25.97 -1.94 15.01
C ARG A 312 25.57 -0.75 15.86
N ARG A 313 25.96 0.46 15.46
CA ARG A 313 25.56 1.70 16.12
C ARG A 313 24.04 1.92 16.08
N ALA A 314 23.37 1.59 14.99
CA ALA A 314 21.91 1.63 14.94
C ALA A 314 21.29 0.66 15.96
N VAL A 315 21.84 -0.55 16.11
CA VAL A 315 21.41 -1.51 17.14
C VAL A 315 21.61 -0.93 18.55
N ASP A 316 22.77 -0.32 18.83
CA ASP A 316 23.07 0.30 20.13
C ASP A 316 22.13 1.47 20.45
N MET A 317 21.64 2.19 19.44
CA MET A 317 20.61 3.23 19.60
C MET A 317 19.22 2.66 19.91
N GLY A 318 19.06 1.33 19.90
CA GLY A 318 17.79 0.66 20.17
C GLY A 318 16.95 0.42 18.91
N ALA A 319 17.57 0.42 17.72
CA ALA A 319 16.85 0.14 16.49
C ALA A 319 16.13 -1.22 16.55
N ARG A 320 14.93 -1.22 15.99
CA ARG A 320 14.13 -2.43 15.72
C ARG A 320 13.80 -2.56 14.25
N GLU A 321 13.97 -1.49 13.50
CA GLU A 321 13.94 -1.45 12.05
C GLU A 321 15.18 -0.69 11.55
N ILE A 322 15.91 -1.28 10.61
CA ILE A 322 17.06 -0.67 9.96
C ILE A 322 16.85 -0.73 8.45
N VAL A 323 16.85 0.43 7.81
CA VAL A 323 16.79 0.55 6.35
C VAL A 323 18.12 1.02 5.83
N VAL A 324 18.72 0.26 4.90
CA VAL A 324 20.04 0.54 4.35
C VAL A 324 19.92 0.99 2.90
N LEU A 325 20.52 2.13 2.58
CA LEU A 325 20.53 2.73 1.24
C LEU A 325 21.94 2.82 0.70
N GLY A 326 22.11 2.63 -0.61
CA GLY A 326 23.43 2.75 -1.26
C GLY A 326 24.43 1.68 -0.83
N ALA A 327 24.00 0.53 -0.32
CA ALA A 327 24.88 -0.53 0.14
C ALA A 327 25.18 -1.61 -0.93
N LEU A 328 24.51 -1.56 -2.08
CA LEU A 328 24.60 -2.59 -3.11
C LEU A 328 25.11 -2.00 -4.43
N GLY A 329 25.80 -2.83 -5.23
CA GLY A 329 26.25 -2.48 -6.57
C GLY A 329 27.71 -2.00 -6.66
N ALA A 330 28.14 -1.74 -7.90
CA ALA A 330 29.50 -1.36 -8.30
C ALA A 330 30.61 -2.33 -7.86
N ARG A 331 30.94 -2.37 -6.58
CA ARG A 331 31.95 -3.25 -5.97
C ARG A 331 31.30 -4.51 -5.44
N TRP A 332 31.59 -5.65 -6.08
CA TRP A 332 30.96 -6.93 -5.74
C TRP A 332 31.45 -7.49 -4.40
N ASP A 333 32.71 -7.28 -4.07
CA ASP A 333 33.28 -7.61 -2.76
C ASP A 333 32.51 -6.91 -1.63
N GLN A 334 32.27 -5.61 -1.77
CA GLN A 334 31.48 -4.82 -0.82
C GLN A 334 30.01 -5.26 -0.80
N THR A 335 29.40 -5.47 -1.97
CA THR A 335 28.01 -5.92 -2.07
C THR A 335 27.81 -7.25 -1.34
N LEU A 336 28.71 -8.22 -1.55
CA LEU A 336 28.63 -9.53 -0.89
C LEU A 336 28.87 -9.41 0.62
N ALA A 337 29.87 -8.66 1.06
CA ALA A 337 30.12 -8.41 2.49
C ALA A 337 28.89 -7.79 3.16
N ASN A 338 28.30 -6.77 2.54
CA ASN A 338 27.14 -6.06 3.06
C ASN A 338 25.90 -6.95 3.20
N LEU A 339 25.69 -7.90 2.29
CA LEU A 339 24.59 -8.88 2.36
C LEU A 339 24.79 -9.93 3.45
N LEU A 340 26.02 -10.15 3.92
CA LEU A 340 26.32 -11.10 4.99
C LEU A 340 26.14 -10.48 6.38
N LEU A 341 26.22 -9.15 6.53
CA LEU A 341 26.12 -8.46 7.83
C LEU A 341 24.85 -8.85 8.62
N PRO A 342 23.64 -8.87 8.04
CA PRO A 342 22.43 -9.18 8.80
C PRO A 342 22.31 -10.64 9.26
N ALA A 343 23.23 -11.52 8.84
CA ALA A 343 23.31 -12.89 9.35
C ALA A 343 23.97 -12.99 10.74
N ASP A 344 24.60 -11.93 11.24
CA ASP A 344 25.12 -11.86 12.60
C ASP A 344 23.95 -11.85 13.62
N HIS A 345 24.09 -12.61 14.70
CA HIS A 345 23.13 -12.72 15.81
C HIS A 345 22.74 -11.38 16.44
N VAL A 346 23.58 -10.35 16.35
CA VAL A 346 23.26 -9.01 16.85
C VAL A 346 22.02 -8.40 16.19
N PHE A 347 21.65 -8.88 14.99
CA PHE A 347 20.46 -8.43 14.26
C PHE A 347 19.23 -9.31 14.49
N GLU A 348 19.30 -10.34 15.34
CA GLU A 348 18.14 -11.16 15.67
C GLU A 348 17.03 -10.32 16.30
N GLY A 349 15.82 -10.45 15.75
CA GLY A 349 14.66 -9.66 16.19
C GLY A 349 14.60 -8.23 15.62
N ILE A 350 15.60 -7.80 14.86
CA ILE A 350 15.65 -6.50 14.18
C ILE A 350 15.26 -6.69 12.71
N SER A 351 14.34 -5.87 12.23
CA SER A 351 13.97 -5.86 10.81
C SER A 351 15.02 -5.09 10.02
N VAL A 352 15.83 -5.79 9.23
CA VAL A 352 16.82 -5.14 8.35
C VAL A 352 16.34 -5.23 6.90
N ARG A 353 16.37 -4.11 6.18
CA ARG A 353 16.03 -4.05 4.75
C ARG A 353 17.03 -3.21 3.99
N TYR A 354 17.49 -3.73 2.86
CA TYR A 354 18.34 -3.01 1.91
C TYR A 354 17.47 -2.59 0.75
N VAL A 355 17.52 -1.31 0.36
CA VAL A 355 16.74 -0.78 -0.77
C VAL A 355 17.67 -0.25 -1.84
N ASP A 356 17.51 -0.76 -3.06
CA ASP A 356 18.26 -0.33 -4.23
C ASP A 356 17.33 -0.20 -5.45
N GLY A 357 16.78 1.00 -5.65
CA GLY A 357 15.93 1.27 -6.80
C GLY A 357 14.63 0.45 -6.82
N LEU A 358 14.51 -0.43 -7.81
CA LEU A 358 13.36 -1.33 -7.98
C LEU A 358 13.56 -2.69 -7.31
N GLN A 359 14.59 -2.84 -6.48
CA GLN A 359 14.82 -4.08 -5.75
C GLN A 359 15.06 -3.81 -4.27
N SER A 360 14.71 -4.79 -3.44
CA SER A 360 15.00 -4.79 -2.02
C SER A 360 15.44 -6.15 -1.54
N VAL A 361 16.16 -6.17 -0.43
CA VAL A 361 16.53 -7.40 0.28
C VAL A 361 16.10 -7.28 1.73
N ASP A 362 15.23 -8.18 2.17
CA ASP A 362 14.83 -8.35 3.56
C ASP A 362 15.49 -9.61 4.14
N PHE A 363 15.64 -9.68 5.46
CA PHE A 363 16.28 -10.81 6.14
C PHE A 363 15.33 -11.42 7.16
N VAL A 364 15.13 -12.74 7.05
CA VAL A 364 14.21 -13.50 7.92
C VAL A 364 15.03 -14.45 8.78
N HIS A 365 15.07 -14.17 10.09
CA HIS A 365 15.73 -15.02 11.09
C HIS A 365 14.83 -16.14 11.59
N ALA A 366 15.46 -17.13 12.23
CA ALA A 366 14.80 -18.27 12.83
C ALA A 366 13.61 -17.87 13.72
N GLY A 367 12.49 -18.59 13.57
CA GLY A 367 11.28 -18.38 14.38
C GLY A 367 10.47 -17.13 13.99
N THR A 368 10.89 -16.37 12.98
CA THR A 368 10.19 -15.17 12.52
C THR A 368 9.46 -15.40 11.19
N ALA A 369 8.55 -14.46 10.87
CA ALA A 369 7.85 -14.39 9.60
C ALA A 369 7.92 -12.97 9.05
N LEU A 370 7.93 -12.87 7.73
CA LEU A 370 7.89 -11.65 6.95
C LEU A 370 6.65 -11.67 6.06
N GLU A 371 5.85 -10.62 6.13
CA GLU A 371 4.88 -10.31 5.08
C GLU A 371 5.62 -9.54 3.98
N LEU A 372 5.51 -10.01 2.74
CA LEU A 372 6.27 -9.46 1.63
C LEU A 372 5.62 -8.17 1.13
N ASP A 373 6.40 -7.09 1.08
CA ASP A 373 6.04 -5.85 0.39
C ASP A 373 6.24 -6.02 -1.13
N ALA A 374 5.42 -6.89 -1.72
CA ALA A 374 5.46 -7.24 -3.13
C ALA A 374 4.05 -7.39 -3.72
N ARG A 375 3.88 -6.94 -4.96
CA ARG A 375 2.63 -7.04 -5.73
C ARG A 375 2.58 -8.33 -6.53
N PRO A 376 1.38 -8.81 -6.92
CA PRO A 376 1.27 -9.89 -7.90
C PRO A 376 2.12 -9.61 -9.14
N CYS A 377 2.69 -10.68 -9.70
CA CYS A 377 3.66 -10.68 -10.79
C CYS A 377 5.10 -10.27 -10.43
N GLU A 378 5.36 -9.63 -9.30
CA GLU A 378 6.73 -9.31 -8.89
C GLU A 378 7.53 -10.57 -8.52
N THR A 379 8.84 -10.49 -8.71
CA THR A 379 9.74 -11.65 -8.51
C THR A 379 10.26 -11.65 -7.09
N VAL A 380 10.23 -12.81 -6.45
CA VAL A 380 10.76 -13.04 -5.10
C VAL A 380 11.79 -14.14 -5.16
N SER A 381 12.97 -13.93 -4.60
CA SER A 381 14.02 -14.95 -4.50
C SER A 381 14.37 -15.19 -3.04
N LEU A 382 14.50 -16.46 -2.67
CA LEU A 382 14.86 -16.91 -1.32
C LEU A 382 16.28 -17.47 -1.35
N ILE A 383 17.20 -16.80 -0.66
CA ILE A 383 18.63 -17.12 -0.67
C ILE A 383 19.06 -17.45 0.77
N PRO A 384 19.49 -18.71 1.05
CA PRO A 384 20.00 -19.07 2.37
C PRO A 384 21.33 -18.35 2.64
N LEU A 385 21.47 -17.76 3.82
CA LEU A 385 22.72 -17.15 4.30
C LEU A 385 23.47 -18.04 5.29
N THR A 386 22.78 -19.02 5.88
CA THR A 386 23.38 -20.09 6.69
C THR A 386 23.51 -21.37 5.86
N GLU A 387 24.34 -22.32 6.31
CA GLU A 387 24.57 -23.60 5.62
C GLU A 387 23.26 -24.28 5.18
N GLU A 388 22.27 -24.27 6.07
CA GLU A 388 20.92 -24.73 5.83
C GLU A 388 19.92 -23.74 6.45
N VAL A 389 18.80 -23.54 5.75
CA VAL A 389 17.61 -22.83 6.27
C VAL A 389 16.44 -23.80 6.19
N THR A 390 15.82 -24.09 7.34
CA THR A 390 14.79 -25.12 7.48
C THR A 390 13.45 -24.55 7.92
N GLY A 391 12.40 -25.34 7.75
CA GLY A 391 11.05 -24.96 8.15
C GLY A 391 10.47 -23.81 7.31
N ILE A 392 11.00 -23.62 6.10
CA ILE A 392 10.58 -22.54 5.21
C ILE A 392 9.16 -22.81 4.75
N THR A 393 8.25 -21.89 5.10
CA THR A 393 6.86 -21.93 4.66
C THR A 393 6.53 -20.61 3.98
N THR A 394 5.98 -20.67 2.77
CA THR A 394 5.57 -19.47 2.03
C THR A 394 4.11 -19.55 1.62
N THR A 395 3.46 -18.39 1.52
CA THR A 395 2.08 -18.26 1.03
C THR A 395 2.00 -17.14 -0.01
N GLY A 396 1.09 -17.27 -0.97
CA GLY A 396 0.85 -16.26 -2.01
C GLY A 396 1.94 -16.20 -3.09
N LEU A 397 2.78 -17.24 -3.19
CA LEU A 397 3.81 -17.39 -4.21
C LEU A 397 3.43 -18.48 -5.24
N ALA A 398 3.97 -18.41 -6.46
CA ALA A 398 3.69 -19.38 -7.52
C ALA A 398 4.25 -20.77 -7.19
N TRP A 399 5.44 -20.81 -6.60
CA TRP A 399 6.06 -22.02 -6.07
C TRP A 399 6.10 -21.94 -4.54
N GLU A 400 4.95 -22.21 -3.91
CA GLU A 400 4.87 -22.21 -2.45
C GLU A 400 5.74 -23.32 -1.85
N LEU A 401 6.35 -23.01 -0.70
CA LEU A 401 7.12 -23.94 0.09
C LEU A 401 6.31 -24.31 1.32
N SER A 402 6.28 -25.59 1.66
CA SER A 402 5.66 -26.09 2.89
C SER A 402 6.69 -26.84 3.69
N ASN A 403 7.12 -26.25 4.82
CA ASN A 403 8.16 -26.78 5.70
C ASN A 403 9.44 -27.22 4.96
N ALA A 404 9.83 -26.48 3.93
CA ALA A 404 10.93 -26.83 3.05
C ALA A 404 12.29 -26.49 3.66
N THR A 405 13.34 -26.97 2.99
CA THR A 405 14.74 -26.72 3.34
C THR A 405 15.49 -26.21 2.13
N LEU A 406 16.20 -25.08 2.27
CA LEU A 406 17.13 -24.56 1.29
C LEU A 406 18.55 -24.65 1.84
N ARG A 407 19.51 -25.05 1.00
CA ARG A 407 20.92 -25.21 1.37
C ARG A 407 21.78 -24.17 0.66
N LEU A 408 22.71 -23.58 1.39
CA LEU A 408 23.74 -22.72 0.81
C LEU A 408 24.48 -23.46 -0.31
N GLY A 409 24.75 -22.75 -1.40
CA GLY A 409 25.34 -23.33 -2.62
C GLY A 409 24.34 -23.98 -3.57
N THR A 410 23.05 -24.09 -3.21
CA THR A 410 21.99 -24.58 -4.12
C THR A 410 20.90 -23.52 -4.35
N PRO A 411 20.86 -22.84 -5.52
CA PRO A 411 20.00 -21.67 -5.74
C PRO A 411 18.55 -22.05 -6.10
N ARG A 412 17.95 -23.01 -5.39
CA ARG A 412 16.59 -23.52 -5.66
C ARG A 412 15.46 -22.56 -5.30
N GLY A 413 15.76 -21.52 -4.51
CA GLY A 413 14.78 -20.51 -4.08
C GLY A 413 14.71 -19.28 -4.99
N VAL A 414 15.49 -19.22 -6.06
CA VAL A 414 15.61 -18.03 -6.93
C VAL A 414 14.46 -17.98 -7.95
N SER A 415 13.99 -16.76 -8.25
CA SER A 415 13.00 -16.45 -9.29
C SER A 415 11.59 -17.03 -9.05
N ASN A 416 11.11 -16.99 -7.80
CA ASN A 416 9.70 -17.20 -7.48
C ASN A 416 8.86 -15.98 -7.88
N ARG A 417 7.53 -16.10 -7.88
CA ARG A 417 6.62 -15.03 -8.30
C ARG A 417 5.47 -14.87 -7.32
N VAL A 418 5.11 -13.64 -6.99
CA VAL A 418 3.90 -13.37 -6.20
C VAL A 418 2.66 -13.59 -7.07
N VAL A 419 1.69 -14.36 -6.56
CA VAL A 419 0.42 -14.64 -7.25
C VAL A 419 -0.78 -14.05 -6.51
N SER A 420 -0.69 -13.86 -5.19
CA SER A 420 -1.77 -13.29 -4.39
C SER A 420 -1.21 -12.56 -3.17
N VAL A 421 -1.97 -11.57 -2.68
CA VAL A 421 -1.69 -10.87 -1.43
C VAL A 421 -2.77 -11.18 -0.38
N PRO A 422 -2.42 -11.30 0.92
CA PRO A 422 -1.07 -11.18 1.47
C PRO A 422 -0.16 -12.35 1.05
N SER A 423 1.13 -12.07 0.89
CA SER A 423 2.15 -13.08 0.65
C SER A 423 3.17 -13.08 1.78
N THR A 424 3.58 -14.26 2.24
CA THR A 424 4.38 -14.40 3.46
C THR A 424 5.51 -15.39 3.31
N VAL A 425 6.58 -15.21 4.09
CA VAL A 425 7.70 -16.14 4.25
C VAL A 425 7.98 -16.32 5.73
N ARG A 426 7.98 -17.57 6.20
CA ARG A 426 8.33 -17.94 7.58
C ARG A 426 9.51 -18.91 7.56
N VAL A 427 10.41 -18.76 8.52
CA VAL A 427 11.58 -19.62 8.68
C VAL A 427 11.55 -20.32 10.05
N GLY A 428 11.88 -21.60 10.08
CA GLY A 428 12.04 -22.37 11.32
C GLY A 428 13.41 -22.16 11.95
N ALA A 429 14.47 -22.37 11.17
CA ALA A 429 15.86 -22.16 11.59
C ALA A 429 16.74 -21.64 10.43
N GLY A 430 17.84 -20.97 10.79
CA GLY A 430 18.75 -20.31 9.84
C GLY A 430 18.35 -18.87 9.52
N VAL A 431 19.09 -18.24 8.60
CA VAL A 431 18.82 -16.88 8.11
C VAL A 431 18.60 -16.91 6.61
N LEU A 432 17.48 -16.32 6.17
CA LEU A 432 17.07 -16.29 4.77
C LEU A 432 17.05 -14.84 4.27
N ALA A 433 17.82 -14.55 3.23
CA ALA A 433 17.65 -13.33 2.47
C ALA A 433 16.48 -13.50 1.49
N VAL A 434 15.57 -12.53 1.50
CA VAL A 434 14.41 -12.45 0.62
C VAL A 434 14.61 -11.26 -0.30
N VAL A 435 14.92 -11.54 -1.56
CA VAL A 435 15.12 -10.51 -2.58
C VAL A 435 13.82 -10.29 -3.34
N ILE A 436 13.34 -9.06 -3.39
CA ILE A 436 12.16 -8.68 -4.17
C ILE A 436 12.63 -7.83 -5.35
N LEU A 437 12.26 -8.23 -6.56
CA LEU A 437 12.45 -7.45 -7.78
C LEU A 437 11.09 -6.91 -8.23
N ARG A 438 10.96 -5.59 -8.18
CA ARG A 438 9.75 -4.87 -8.58
C ARG A 438 9.76 -4.70 -10.10
N GLU A 439 8.59 -4.89 -10.72
CA GLU A 439 8.45 -4.55 -12.13
C GLU A 439 8.50 -3.04 -12.28
N ALA A 440 9.33 -2.55 -13.21
CA ALA A 440 9.27 -1.15 -13.62
C ALA A 440 7.86 -0.90 -14.16
N SER A 441 7.15 0.08 -13.61
CA SER A 441 5.91 0.57 -14.21
C SER A 441 6.21 0.86 -15.68
N ALA A 442 5.58 0.12 -16.59
CA ALA A 442 5.79 0.28 -18.02
C ALA A 442 5.48 1.72 -18.39
N SER A 443 6.53 2.54 -18.49
CA SER A 443 6.42 3.89 -19.02
C SER A 443 5.90 3.73 -20.44
N SER A 444 4.69 4.21 -20.69
CA SER A 444 4.14 4.33 -22.04
C SER A 444 5.18 5.08 -22.88
N ARG A 445 5.78 4.37 -23.84
CA ARG A 445 6.53 4.98 -24.93
C ARG A 445 5.59 5.66 -25.90
#